data_AF-A0A3D3GPG9-F1
#
_entry.id   AF-A0A3D3GPG9-F1
#
_cell.length_a   1.000
_cell.length_b   1.000
_cell.length_c   1.000
_cell.angle_alpha   90.00
_cell.angle_beta   90.00
_cell.angle_gamma   90.00
#
_symmetry.space_group_name_H-M   'P 1'
#
loop_
_entity.id
_entity.type
_entity.pdbx_description
1 polymer ?
#
loop_
_entity_poly.entity_id
_entity_poly.type
_entity_poly.pdbx_seq_one_letter_code
_entity_poly.pdbx_strand_id
1 'polypeptide(L)'
;TSSPALAMLQEALEVRPRGVSVQDIRYTAREGRKEGSIVISGTVVDRTSINAYREALVGNSNFESVSVPVGALAGSEVGQFSITLTGAF
;
A
#
# COMPACT_ATOMS: atom_id res chain seq x y z
N THR A 1 -16.17 8.04 16.30
CA THR A 1 -16.30 6.77 15.57
C THR A 1 -15.14 6.70 14.60
N SER A 2 -14.15 5.84 14.83
CA SER A 2 -13.05 5.66 13.85
C SER A 2 -13.57 4.82 12.70
N SER A 3 -13.52 5.33 11.47
CA SER A 3 -13.92 4.58 10.27
C SER A 3 -12.94 3.42 10.07
N PRO A 4 -13.39 2.19 9.73
CA PRO A 4 -12.49 1.05 9.49
C PRO A 4 -11.36 1.39 8.51
N ALA A 5 -11.67 2.14 7.46
CA ALA A 5 -10.71 2.66 6.50
C ALA A 5 -9.56 3.49 7.11
N LEU A 6 -9.84 4.32 8.11
CA LEU A 6 -8.83 5.15 8.76
C LEU A 6 -7.84 4.28 9.54
N ALA A 7 -8.33 3.25 10.23
CA ALA A 7 -7.47 2.29 10.91
C ALA A 7 -6.56 1.54 9.92
N MET A 8 -7.10 1.13 8.77
CA MET A 8 -6.32 0.45 7.72
C MET A 8 -5.25 1.34 7.09
N LEU A 9 -5.57 2.62 6.90
CA LEU A 9 -4.61 3.62 6.43
C LEU A 9 -3.49 3.83 7.45
N GLN A 10 -3.81 3.90 8.74
CA GLN A 10 -2.82 4.03 9.80
C GLN A 10 -1.88 2.81 9.83
N GLU A 11 -2.43 1.60 9.81
CA GLU A 11 -1.66 0.35 9.74
C GLU A 11 -0.69 0.33 8.54
N ALA A 12 -1.18 0.70 7.35
CA ALA A 12 -0.34 0.75 6.15
C ALA A 12 0.79 1.79 6.25
N LEU A 13 0.59 2.88 7.00
CA LEU A 13 1.58 3.93 7.20
C LEU A 13 2.57 3.60 8.34
N GLU A 14 2.16 2.86 9.35
CA GLU A 14 3.00 2.45 10.47
C GLU A 14 4.05 1.42 10.05
N VAL A 15 3.72 0.52 9.14
CA VAL A 15 4.65 -0.49 8.62
C VAL A 15 5.57 0.02 7.50
N ARG A 16 5.49 1.32 7.18
CA ARG A 16 6.29 1.94 6.12
C ARG A 16 7.79 1.92 6.49
N PRO A 17 8.65 1.26 5.70
CA PRO A 17 10.08 1.21 5.96
C PRO A 17 10.77 2.54 5.65
N ARG A 18 11.97 2.71 6.21
CA ARG A 18 12.86 3.83 5.85
C ARG A 18 13.18 3.77 4.36
N GLY A 19 13.22 4.92 3.70
CA GLY A 19 13.48 5.00 2.25
C GLY A 19 12.22 4.96 1.38
N VAL A 20 11.02 4.89 1.98
CA VAL A 20 9.74 5.03 1.29
C VAL A 20 9.09 6.36 1.65
N SER A 21 8.78 7.18 0.65
CA SER A 21 7.99 8.40 0.83
C SER A 21 6.63 8.23 0.17
N VAL A 22 5.56 8.30 0.95
CA VAL A 22 4.18 8.27 0.44
C VAL A 22 3.79 9.67 -0.02
N GLN A 23 3.27 9.78 -1.23
CA GLN A 23 2.88 11.06 -1.84
C GLN A 23 1.36 11.18 -2.01
N ASP A 24 0.71 10.09 -2.43
CA ASP A 24 -0.72 10.06 -2.69
C ASP A 24 -1.32 8.79 -2.09
N ILE A 25 -2.49 8.92 -1.47
CA ILE A 25 -3.26 7.78 -0.99
C ILE A 25 -4.70 7.93 -1.44
N ARG A 26 -5.19 6.96 -2.20
CA ARG A 26 -6.58 6.92 -2.67
C ARG A 26 -7.30 5.79 -2.00
N TYR A 27 -8.34 6.12 -1.27
CA TYR A 27 -9.25 5.16 -0.67
C TYR A 27 -10.52 5.04 -1.51
N THR A 28 -10.95 3.81 -1.75
CA THR A 28 -12.24 3.48 -2.34
C THR A 28 -12.96 2.53 -1.40
N ALA A 29 -14.07 2.99 -0.83
CA ALA A 29 -14.89 2.17 0.05
C ALA A 29 -15.50 0.99 -0.69
N ARG A 30 -15.81 -0.06 0.07
CA ARG A 30 -16.54 -1.23 -0.41
C ARG A 30 -17.97 -0.95 -0.87
N GLU A 31 -18.56 0.26 -0.75
CA GLU A 31 -19.98 0.51 -1.07
C GLU A 31 -20.42 -0.10 -2.42
N GLY A 32 -21.20 -1.20 -2.35
CA GLY A 32 -21.67 -1.96 -3.53
C GLY A 32 -20.66 -2.92 -4.18
N ARG A 33 -19.47 -3.11 -3.60
CA ARG A 33 -18.38 -4.00 -4.06
C ARG A 33 -18.10 -5.13 -3.06
N LYS A 34 -17.33 -6.12 -3.51
CA LYS A 34 -16.88 -7.25 -2.67
C LYS A 34 -15.84 -6.82 -1.63
N GLU A 35 -14.99 -5.86 -1.98
CA GLU A 35 -13.85 -5.39 -1.19
C GLU A 35 -13.64 -3.88 -1.41
N GLY A 36 -13.13 -3.20 -0.39
CA GLY A 36 -12.58 -1.86 -0.50
C GLY A 36 -11.15 -1.90 -1.03
N SER A 37 -10.65 -0.74 -1.45
CA SER A 37 -9.29 -0.63 -1.98
C SER A 37 -8.60 0.62 -1.48
N ILE A 38 -7.31 0.48 -1.13
CA ILE A 38 -6.41 1.59 -0.85
C ILE A 38 -5.28 1.52 -1.88
N VAL A 39 -5.05 2.61 -2.61
CA VAL A 39 -3.91 2.75 -3.51
C VAL A 39 -2.94 3.75 -2.89
N ILE A 40 -1.73 3.31 -2.58
CA ILE A 40 -0.66 4.11 -2.00
C ILE A 40 0.40 4.33 -3.08
N SER A 41 0.65 5.58 -3.43
CA SER A 41 1.65 5.92 -4.43
C SER A 41 2.70 6.86 -3.84
N GLY A 42 3.94 6.72 -4.29
CA GLY A 42 5.05 7.40 -3.63
C GLY A 42 6.37 7.22 -4.34
N THR A 43 7.45 7.56 -3.63
CA THR A 43 8.82 7.34 -4.08
C THR A 43 9.57 6.38 -3.16
N VAL A 44 10.53 5.67 -3.73
CA VAL A 44 11.43 4.77 -3.00
C VAL A 44 12.89 5.08 -3.33
N VAL A 45 13.76 4.97 -2.34
CA VAL A 45 15.20 5.20 -2.54
C VAL A 45 15.88 3.99 -3.20
N ASP A 46 15.33 2.78 -2.99
CA ASP A 46 15.87 1.54 -3.53
C ASP A 46 14.80 0.42 -3.61
N ARG A 47 15.12 -0.65 -4.35
CA ARG A 47 14.20 -1.79 -4.54
C ARG A 47 13.99 -2.64 -3.28
N THR A 48 14.98 -2.68 -2.39
CA THR A 48 14.86 -3.41 -1.11
C THR A 48 13.82 -2.73 -0.23
N SER A 49 13.77 -1.40 -0.23
CA SER A 49 12.77 -0.61 0.50
C SER A 49 11.33 -0.92 0.05
N ILE A 50 11.05 -1.03 -1.26
CA ILE A 50 9.69 -1.37 -1.73
C ILE A 50 9.33 -2.84 -1.48
N ASN A 51 10.30 -3.76 -1.58
CA ASN A 51 10.07 -5.17 -1.25
C ASN A 51 9.79 -5.35 0.24
N ALA A 52 10.56 -4.69 1.12
CA ALA A 52 10.32 -4.71 2.55
C ALA A 52 8.94 -4.13 2.89
N TYR A 53 8.51 -3.07 2.19
CA TYR A 53 7.18 -2.51 2.41
C TYR A 53 6.08 -3.49 2.00
N ARG A 54 6.23 -4.13 0.84
CA ARG A 54 5.32 -5.18 0.38
C ARG A 54 5.24 -6.35 1.36
N GLU A 55 6.39 -6.86 1.82
CA GLU A 55 6.43 -7.98 2.77
C GLU A 55 5.74 -7.63 4.09
N ALA A 56 5.96 -6.42 4.61
CA ALA A 56 5.29 -5.96 5.82
C ALA A 56 3.76 -5.83 5.64
N LEU A 57 3.31 -5.37 4.47
CA LEU A 57 1.88 -5.29 4.14
C LEU A 57 1.25 -6.66 3.91
N VAL A 58 1.94 -7.59 3.23
CA VAL A 58 1.48 -8.97 3.03
C VAL A 58 1.40 -9.74 4.36
N GLY A 59 2.29 -9.44 5.29
CA GLY A 59 2.26 -10.02 6.65
C GLY A 59 1.10 -9.50 7.51
N ASN A 60 0.39 -8.44 7.09
CA ASN A 60 -0.70 -7.86 7.85
C ASN A 60 -2.04 -8.50 7.46
N SER A 61 -2.65 -9.22 8.42
CA SER A 61 -3.91 -9.96 8.22
C SER A 61 -5.14 -9.08 7.91
N ASN A 62 -4.99 -7.76 8.00
CA ASN A 62 -6.04 -6.81 7.64
C ASN A 62 -6.17 -6.59 6.13
N PHE A 63 -5.16 -6.97 5.33
CA PHE A 63 -5.19 -6.88 3.88
C PHE A 63 -5.41 -8.27 3.27
N GLU A 64 -6.46 -8.41 2.45
CA GLU A 64 -6.75 -9.65 1.73
C GLU A 64 -5.82 -9.81 0.52
N SER A 65 -5.46 -8.69 -0.11
CA SER A 65 -4.54 -8.68 -1.25
C SER A 65 -3.64 -7.46 -1.24
N VAL A 66 -2.38 -7.68 -1.61
CA VAL A 66 -1.36 -6.64 -1.79
C VAL A 66 -0.74 -6.80 -3.17
N SER A 67 -0.99 -5.84 -4.04
CA SER A 67 -0.49 -5.82 -5.40
C SER A 67 0.49 -4.67 -5.61
N VAL A 68 1.65 -4.99 -6.17
CA VAL A 68 2.70 -4.02 -6.53
C VAL A 68 3.03 -4.22 -8.00
N PRO A 69 2.80 -3.22 -8.88
CA PRO A 69 3.12 -3.34 -10.29
C PRO A 69 4.60 -3.66 -10.49
N VAL A 70 4.88 -4.59 -11.40
CA VAL A 70 6.23 -5.05 -11.69
C VAL A 70 7.15 -3.92 -12.17
N GLY A 71 6.60 -2.86 -12.78
CA GLY A 71 7.37 -1.66 -13.18
C GLY A 71 8.04 -0.93 -12.01
N ALA A 72 7.37 -0.88 -10.84
CA ALA A 72 7.93 -0.35 -9.61
C ALA A 72 9.04 -1.25 -9.02
N LEU A 73 9.02 -2.55 -9.34
CA LEU A 73 10.01 -3.55 -8.90
C LEU A 73 11.16 -3.72 -9.91
N ALA A 74 10.91 -3.46 -11.19
CA ALA A 74 11.83 -3.64 -12.30
C ALA A 74 12.77 -2.43 -12.50
N GLY A 75 12.61 -1.38 -11.70
CA GLY A 75 13.48 -0.19 -11.63
C GLY A 75 13.65 0.56 -12.94
N SER A 76 12.67 0.45 -13.83
CA SER A 76 12.57 1.21 -15.07
C SER A 76 12.19 2.67 -14.79
N GLU A 77 11.56 2.92 -13.63
CA GLU A 77 11.27 4.23 -13.06
C GLU A 77 11.98 4.30 -11.70
N VAL A 78 13.17 4.89 -11.66
CA VAL A 78 13.87 5.09 -10.38
C VAL A 78 13.00 5.97 -9.50
N GLY A 79 12.53 5.38 -8.41
CA GLY A 79 11.93 6.10 -7.30
C GLY A 79 10.45 6.44 -7.45
N GLN A 80 9.65 5.68 -8.20
CA GLN A 80 8.19 5.76 -8.06
C GLN A 80 7.59 4.38 -7.82
N PHE A 81 6.57 4.31 -6.97
CA PHE A 81 5.82 3.09 -6.71
C PHE A 81 4.32 3.37 -6.60
N SER A 82 3.54 2.33 -6.81
CA SER A 82 2.13 2.28 -6.44
C SER A 82 1.83 0.92 -5.83
N ILE A 83 1.18 0.86 -4.68
CA ILE A 83 0.73 -0.36 -4.02
C ILE A 83 -0.78 -0.30 -3.93
N THR A 84 -1.43 -1.36 -4.39
CA THR A 84 -2.87 -1.55 -4.23
C THR A 84 -3.11 -2.57 -3.14
N LEU A 85 -3.83 -2.15 -2.10
CA LEU A 85 -4.30 -2.97 -0.99
C LEU A 85 -5.80 -3.18 -1.17
N THR A 86 -6.30 -4.38 -0.89
CA THR A 86 -7.73 -4.65 -0.81
C THR A 86 -8.10 -5.38 0.47
N GLY A 87 -9.33 -5.17 0.93
CA GLY A 87 -9.84 -5.78 2.16
C GLY A 87 -11.30 -5.43 2.42
N ALA A 88 -11.83 -5.89 3.56
CA ALA A 88 -13.26 -5.79 3.89
C ALA A 88 -13.75 -4.38 4.32
N PHE A 89 -12.97 -3.33 4.05
CA PHE A 89 -13.11 -1.97 4.58
C PHE A 89 -13.71 -0.95 3.61
#